data_AF-A0A7S4T6Q2-F1
#
_entry.id   AF-A0A7S4T6Q2-F1
#
_cell.length_a   1.000
_cell.length_b   1.000
_cell.length_c   1.000
_cell.angle_alpha   90.00
_cell.angle_beta   90.00
_cell.angle_gamma   90.00
#
_symmetry.space_group_name_H-M   'P 1'
#
loop_
_entity.id
_entity.type
_entity.pdbx_description
1 polymer ?
#
loop_
_entity_poly.entity_id
_entity_poly.type
_entity_poly.pdbx_seq_one_letter_code
_entity_poly.pdbx_strand_id
1 'polypeptide(L)'
;MNQVEPSIKRSCALFTTCSNEISSRTKAMHIQECKAYSSGDYLSQGFGSSTHDSFGQRLPLHQQMRICKSEAATKKVDAIYRGKLSNWCFQVADHCQIDHETVGIAISYLDRFLSTKLGNPALQCRKTFQLATMTSLYMAVKIFEHEVIEPSEFALISRGVCTEKDITDMEMNILFALGW
;
A
#
# COMPACT_ATOMS: atom_id res chain seq x y z
N MET A 1 -49.89 36.26 -35.38
CA MET A 1 -49.57 34.93 -34.83
C MET A 1 -48.06 34.74 -34.89
N ASN A 2 -47.30 35.48 -34.07
CA ASN A 2 -45.82 35.52 -34.11
C ASN A 2 -45.29 35.56 -32.67
N GLN A 3 -45.04 34.40 -32.05
CA GLN A 3 -44.37 34.30 -30.74
C GLN A 3 -43.73 32.89 -30.58
N VAL A 4 -42.62 32.60 -31.29
CA VAL A 4 -41.76 31.43 -30.99
C VAL A 4 -40.29 31.78 -31.30
N GLU A 5 -39.69 32.72 -30.58
CA GLU A 5 -38.25 33.05 -30.78
C GLU A 5 -37.41 33.52 -29.55
N PRO A 6 -37.80 33.34 -28.25
CA PRO A 6 -36.90 33.70 -27.14
C PRO A 6 -36.15 32.52 -26.47
N SER A 7 -36.55 31.26 -26.68
CA SER A 7 -36.03 30.13 -25.86
C SER A 7 -34.71 29.53 -26.38
N ILE A 8 -34.52 29.48 -27.70
CA ILE A 8 -33.33 28.83 -28.30
C ILE A 8 -32.07 29.71 -28.13
N LYS A 9 -32.22 31.04 -28.24
CA LYS A 9 -31.11 32.00 -28.06
C LYS A 9 -30.55 32.01 -26.62
N ARG A 10 -31.41 31.78 -25.61
CA ARG A 10 -30.99 31.68 -24.20
C ARG A 10 -30.18 30.42 -23.91
N SER A 11 -30.56 29.29 -24.49
CA SER A 11 -29.87 28.01 -24.27
C SER A 11 -28.48 27.99 -24.92
N CYS A 12 -28.34 28.56 -26.13
CA CYS A 12 -27.04 28.68 -26.79
C CYS A 12 -26.09 29.64 -26.04
N ALA A 13 -26.62 30.76 -25.52
CA ALA A 13 -25.84 31.69 -24.70
C ALA A 13 -25.35 31.03 -23.40
N LEU A 14 -26.21 30.28 -22.69
CA LEU A 14 -25.82 29.56 -21.48
C LEU A 14 -24.76 28.48 -21.73
N PHE A 15 -24.81 27.78 -22.86
CA PHE A 15 -23.81 26.79 -23.24
C PHE A 15 -22.46 27.43 -23.58
N THR A 16 -22.46 28.55 -24.30
CA THR A 16 -21.24 29.34 -24.58
C THR A 16 -20.65 29.95 -23.31
N THR A 17 -21.48 30.45 -22.39
CA THR A 17 -21.02 30.98 -21.10
C THR A 17 -20.40 29.89 -20.23
N CYS A 18 -21.00 28.69 -20.16
CA CYS A 18 -20.46 27.55 -19.43
C CYS A 18 -19.13 27.06 -20.04
N SER A 19 -19.05 26.96 -21.36
CA SER A 19 -17.80 26.55 -22.04
C SER A 19 -16.67 27.57 -21.85
N ASN A 20 -17.00 28.87 -21.79
CA ASN A 20 -16.04 29.93 -21.50
C ASN A 20 -15.62 29.94 -20.02
N GLU A 21 -16.52 29.60 -19.09
CA GLU A 21 -16.22 29.47 -17.66
C GLU A 21 -15.28 28.27 -17.41
N ILE A 22 -15.51 27.13 -18.06
CA ILE A 22 -14.64 25.95 -17.98
C ILE A 22 -13.25 26.27 -18.55
N SER A 23 -13.18 26.88 -19.74
CA SER A 23 -11.91 27.30 -20.33
C SER A 23 -11.16 28.30 -19.45
N SER A 24 -11.89 29.22 -18.80
CA SER A 24 -11.31 30.20 -17.87
C SER A 24 -10.77 29.53 -16.61
N ARG A 25 -11.47 28.52 -16.08
CA ARG A 25 -10.99 27.70 -14.95
C ARG A 25 -9.75 26.89 -15.32
N THR A 26 -9.72 26.24 -16.49
CA THR A 26 -8.53 25.49 -16.94
C THR A 26 -7.35 26.41 -17.17
N LYS A 27 -7.57 27.62 -17.73
CA LYS A 27 -6.51 28.62 -17.88
C LYS A 27 -5.99 29.13 -16.53
N ALA A 28 -6.87 29.37 -15.56
CA ALA A 28 -6.47 29.77 -14.21
C ALA A 28 -5.67 28.66 -13.51
N MET A 29 -6.11 27.41 -13.65
CA MET A 29 -5.42 26.22 -13.13
C MET A 29 -4.02 26.08 -13.74
N HIS A 30 -3.88 26.26 -15.06
CA HIS A 30 -2.60 26.17 -15.74
C HIS A 30 -1.67 27.34 -15.40
N ILE A 31 -2.20 28.55 -15.18
CA ILE A 31 -1.42 29.69 -14.67
C ILE A 31 -0.90 29.41 -13.25
N GLN A 32 -1.70 28.77 -12.40
CA GLN A 32 -1.25 28.33 -11.07
C GLN A 32 -0.14 27.28 -11.16
N GLU A 33 -0.23 26.30 -12.07
CA GLU A 33 0.85 25.33 -12.34
C GLU A 33 2.14 26.02 -12.79
N CYS A 34 2.06 26.98 -13.70
CA CYS A 34 3.24 27.65 -14.24
C CYS A 34 3.85 28.72 -13.32
N LYS A 35 3.09 29.32 -12.39
CA LYS A 35 3.55 30.46 -11.59
C LYS A 35 3.64 30.20 -10.08
N ALA A 36 2.80 29.33 -9.52
CA ALA A 36 2.67 29.14 -8.07
C ALA A 36 3.04 27.72 -7.61
N TYR A 37 2.77 26.70 -8.44
CA TYR A 37 3.09 25.29 -8.16
C TYR A 37 4.33 24.80 -8.91
N SER A 38 5.22 25.71 -9.33
CA SER A 38 6.58 25.33 -9.73
C SER A 38 7.35 24.96 -8.46
N SER A 39 7.13 23.74 -7.96
CA SER A 39 7.97 23.19 -6.91
C SER A 39 9.37 22.97 -7.49
N GLY A 40 10.33 23.78 -7.04
CA GLY A 40 11.73 23.59 -7.36
C GLY A 40 12.18 22.23 -6.82
N ASP A 41 12.53 21.34 -7.74
CA ASP A 41 13.22 20.08 -7.55
C ASP A 41 12.90 19.28 -6.27
N TYR A 42 11.86 18.43 -6.35
CA TYR A 42 11.73 17.30 -5.41
C TYR A 42 12.80 16.20 -5.61
N LEU A 43 13.70 16.35 -6.58
CA LEU A 43 14.67 15.32 -6.98
C LEU A 43 16.15 15.76 -6.96
N SER A 44 16.52 16.97 -6.49
CA SER A 44 17.92 17.44 -6.55
C SER A 44 18.67 17.55 -5.21
N GLN A 45 18.23 16.86 -4.14
CA GLN A 45 19.11 16.62 -2.98
C GLN A 45 19.76 15.24 -3.04
N GLY A 46 20.69 15.10 -4.00
CA GLY A 46 21.83 14.23 -3.84
C GLY A 46 22.82 14.85 -2.84
N PHE A 47 22.99 14.16 -1.70
CA PHE A 47 24.22 14.10 -0.88
C PHE A 47 25.22 15.27 -1.03
N GLY A 48 25.01 16.32 -0.25
CA GLY A 48 26.02 17.33 0.08
C GLY A 48 26.23 17.36 1.60
N SER A 49 27.40 16.94 2.05
CA SER A 49 27.85 16.90 3.44
C SER A 49 27.55 18.17 4.22
N SER A 50 26.81 18.07 5.31
CA SER A 50 26.89 18.99 6.45
C SER A 50 26.41 18.30 7.72
N THR A 51 27.31 18.29 8.67
CA THR A 51 27.27 17.71 10.00
C THR A 51 26.19 18.34 10.88
N HIS A 52 25.10 17.62 11.14
CA HIS A 52 24.35 17.74 12.40
C HIS A 52 23.67 16.41 12.70
N ASP A 53 24.22 15.71 13.68
CA ASP A 53 23.81 14.39 14.13
C ASP A 53 22.54 14.47 15.00
N SER A 54 21.87 13.33 15.12
CA SER A 54 20.72 13.02 16.00
C SER A 54 19.33 13.13 15.38
N PHE A 55 18.98 12.15 14.52
CA PHE A 55 17.82 11.25 14.68
C PHE A 55 17.87 10.18 13.55
N GLY A 56 19.03 9.55 13.41
CA GLY A 56 19.15 8.35 12.59
C GLY A 56 18.64 7.15 13.37
N GLN A 57 17.49 6.61 12.99
CA GLN A 57 17.10 5.25 13.40
C GLN A 57 18.16 4.28 12.85
N ARG A 58 19.21 4.04 13.65
CA ARG A 58 20.07 2.88 13.48
C ARG A 58 19.22 1.68 13.84
N LEU A 59 18.84 0.92 12.81
CA LEU A 59 18.35 -0.44 12.97
C LEU A 59 19.39 -1.22 13.79
N PRO A 60 18.98 -1.92 14.87
CA PRO A 60 19.85 -2.88 15.53
C PRO A 60 20.38 -3.87 14.47
N LEU A 61 21.69 -4.13 14.47
CA LEU A 61 22.39 -5.04 13.54
C LEU A 61 21.76 -6.45 13.45
N HIS A 62 20.91 -6.82 14.40
CA HIS A 62 20.22 -8.11 14.45
C HIS A 62 18.98 -8.19 13.52
N GLN A 63 18.41 -7.06 13.08
CA GLN A 63 17.08 -7.02 12.44
C GLN A 63 17.12 -6.55 10.99
N GLN A 64 18.06 -7.10 10.23
CA GLN A 64 18.02 -6.97 8.77
C GLN A 64 17.18 -8.11 8.23
N MET A 65 16.07 -7.79 7.55
CA MET A 65 15.27 -8.80 6.88
C MET A 65 16.18 -9.69 6.04
N ARG A 66 16.18 -10.99 6.36
CA ARG A 66 16.79 -12.01 5.53
C ARG A 66 15.93 -12.18 4.29
N ILE A 67 16.06 -11.25 3.33
CA ILE A 67 15.57 -11.46 1.97
C ILE A 67 16.17 -12.79 1.53
N CYS A 68 15.36 -13.71 0.99
CA CYS A 68 15.87 -14.98 0.49
C CYS A 68 16.96 -14.69 -0.56
N LYS A 69 18.24 -14.82 -0.16
CA LYS A 69 19.42 -14.60 -1.02
C LYS A 69 19.67 -15.77 -1.98
N SER A 70 18.75 -16.71 -2.11
CA SER A 70 18.95 -17.86 -3.00
C SER A 70 18.92 -17.39 -4.46
N GLU A 71 20.04 -17.53 -5.17
CA GLU A 71 20.27 -17.24 -6.60
C GLU A 71 19.37 -18.04 -7.57
N ALA A 72 18.35 -18.74 -7.09
CA ALA A 72 17.32 -19.36 -7.91
C ALA A 72 16.29 -18.30 -8.32
N ALA A 73 16.56 -17.59 -9.42
CA ALA A 73 15.64 -16.74 -10.19
C ALA A 73 14.46 -16.18 -9.37
N THR A 74 14.73 -15.18 -8.53
CA THR A 74 13.69 -14.51 -7.73
C THR A 74 12.71 -13.81 -8.67
N LYS A 75 11.58 -14.47 -8.92
CA LYS A 75 10.49 -13.89 -9.70
C LYS A 75 9.93 -12.71 -8.93
N LYS A 76 9.97 -11.51 -9.52
CA LYS A 76 9.28 -10.34 -9.01
C LYS A 76 7.79 -10.66 -8.77
N VAL A 77 7.22 -10.05 -7.76
CA VAL A 77 5.78 -10.15 -7.48
C VAL A 77 5.02 -9.49 -8.62
N ASP A 78 4.13 -10.24 -9.26
CA ASP A 78 3.21 -9.73 -10.27
C ASP A 78 1.82 -9.49 -9.63
N ALA A 79 0.97 -8.74 -10.33
CA ALA A 79 -0.39 -8.46 -9.85
C ALA A 79 -1.22 -9.75 -9.66
N ILE A 80 -0.96 -10.77 -10.49
CA ILE A 80 -1.61 -12.08 -10.42
C ILE A 80 -1.24 -12.80 -9.11
N TYR A 81 0.02 -12.79 -8.71
CA TYR A 81 0.48 -13.41 -7.47
C TYR A 81 -0.06 -12.70 -6.23
N ARG A 82 -0.14 -11.36 -6.26
CA ARG A 82 -0.85 -10.60 -5.23
C ARG A 82 -2.31 -11.05 -5.14
N GLY A 83 -3.02 -11.10 -6.26
CA GLY A 83 -4.41 -11.55 -6.30
C GLY A 83 -4.60 -12.98 -5.77
N LYS A 84 -3.69 -13.90 -6.09
CA LYS A 84 -3.70 -15.27 -5.56
C LYS A 84 -3.57 -15.31 -4.04
N LEU A 85 -2.66 -14.52 -3.48
CA LEU A 85 -2.47 -14.47 -2.03
C LEU A 85 -3.61 -13.76 -1.31
N SER A 86 -4.16 -12.68 -1.89
CA SER A 86 -5.37 -12.06 -1.36
C SER A 86 -6.55 -13.04 -1.33
N ASN A 87 -6.76 -13.80 -2.40
CA ASN A 87 -7.79 -14.83 -2.44
C ASN A 87 -7.53 -15.95 -1.43
N TRP A 88 -6.28 -16.34 -1.23
CA TRP A 88 -5.90 -17.29 -0.18
C TRP A 88 -6.28 -16.76 1.22
N CYS A 89 -6.10 -15.47 1.51
CA CYS A 89 -6.52 -14.89 2.79
C CYS A 89 -8.03 -15.03 3.01
N PHE A 90 -8.85 -14.79 1.99
CA PHE A 90 -10.30 -15.00 2.07
C PHE A 90 -10.66 -16.47 2.31
N GLN A 91 -9.98 -17.41 1.63
CA GLN A 91 -10.20 -18.84 1.86
C GLN A 91 -9.87 -19.27 3.30
N VAL A 92 -8.82 -18.68 3.89
CA VAL A 92 -8.49 -18.92 5.30
C VAL A 92 -9.56 -18.33 6.20
N ALA A 93 -10.03 -17.12 5.89
CA ALA A 93 -11.09 -16.50 6.67
C ALA A 93 -12.38 -17.32 6.65
N ASP A 94 -12.79 -17.80 5.47
CA ASP A 94 -13.95 -18.69 5.32
C ASP A 94 -13.80 -20.01 6.10
N HIS A 95 -12.59 -20.58 6.10
CA HIS A 95 -12.30 -21.84 6.80
C HIS A 95 -12.33 -21.66 8.33
N CYS A 96 -11.81 -20.54 8.82
CA CYS A 96 -11.68 -20.27 10.25
C CYS A 96 -12.83 -19.43 10.81
N GLN A 97 -13.85 -19.11 10.00
CA GLN A 97 -14.98 -18.23 10.36
C GLN A 97 -14.55 -16.84 10.85
N ILE A 98 -13.50 -16.28 10.24
CA ILE A 98 -12.99 -14.92 10.50
C ILE A 98 -13.79 -13.92 9.65
N ASP A 99 -14.01 -12.71 10.15
CA ASP A 99 -14.71 -11.67 9.38
C ASP A 99 -13.89 -11.28 8.14
N HIS A 100 -14.59 -11.08 7.02
CA HIS A 100 -13.99 -10.58 5.78
C HIS A 100 -13.45 -9.15 5.95
N GLU A 101 -14.00 -8.37 6.88
CA GLU A 101 -13.45 -7.07 7.27
C GLU A 101 -12.02 -7.20 7.82
N THR A 102 -11.75 -8.23 8.64
CA THR A 102 -10.42 -8.55 9.18
C THR A 102 -9.42 -8.83 8.05
N VAL A 103 -9.84 -9.50 6.96
CA VAL A 103 -9.01 -9.69 5.77
C VAL A 103 -8.72 -8.36 5.07
N GLY A 104 -9.70 -7.46 4.97
CA GLY A 104 -9.51 -6.11 4.44
C GLY A 104 -8.45 -5.32 5.22
N ILE A 105 -8.50 -5.41 6.56
CA ILE A 105 -7.51 -4.80 7.45
C ILE A 105 -6.12 -5.41 7.25
N ALA A 106 -6.03 -6.75 7.15
CA ALA A 106 -4.77 -7.44 6.87
C ALA A 106 -4.12 -6.99 5.55
N ILE A 107 -4.91 -6.84 4.49
CA ILE A 107 -4.42 -6.33 3.19
C ILE A 107 -3.92 -4.89 3.33
N SER A 108 -4.61 -4.05 4.12
CA SER A 108 -4.16 -2.69 4.42
C SER A 108 -2.81 -2.66 5.14
N TYR A 109 -2.59 -3.54 6.13
CA TYR A 109 -1.30 -3.69 6.80
C TYR A 109 -0.19 -4.09 5.84
N LEU A 110 -0.46 -5.07 4.97
CA LEU A 110 0.47 -5.50 3.94
C LEU A 110 0.84 -4.35 2.99
N ASP A 111 -0.14 -3.65 2.43
CA ASP A 111 0.11 -2.59 1.45
C ASP A 111 0.89 -1.42 2.06
N ARG A 112 0.58 -1.05 3.31
CA ARG A 112 1.34 -0.02 4.05
C ARG A 112 2.77 -0.48 4.31
N PHE A 113 2.96 -1.73 4.74
CA PHE A 113 4.29 -2.30 4.96
C PHE A 113 5.13 -2.28 3.67
N LEU A 114 4.58 -2.74 2.55
CA LEU A 114 5.26 -2.77 1.25
C LEU A 114 5.65 -1.37 0.73
N SER A 115 4.97 -0.33 1.21
CA SER A 115 5.28 1.07 0.89
C SER A 115 6.46 1.64 1.69
N THR A 116 6.97 0.90 2.68
CA THR A 116 8.13 1.32 3.51
C THR A 116 9.47 0.86 2.92
N LYS A 117 10.57 1.47 3.36
CA LYS A 117 11.93 1.04 2.99
C LYS A 117 12.23 -0.39 3.42
N LEU A 118 11.67 -0.82 4.55
CA LEU A 118 11.81 -2.18 5.02
C LEU A 118 10.99 -3.12 4.14
N GLY A 119 9.72 -2.85 3.85
CA GLY A 119 8.89 -3.78 3.07
C GLY A 119 9.13 -3.81 1.56
N ASN A 120 9.70 -2.75 0.96
CA ASN A 120 9.93 -2.68 -0.49
C ASN A 120 10.66 -3.90 -1.11
N PRO A 121 11.73 -4.46 -0.49
CA PRO A 121 12.40 -5.65 -1.00
C PRO A 121 11.52 -6.90 -1.05
N ALA A 122 10.44 -6.97 -0.26
CA ALA A 122 9.49 -8.09 -0.33
C ALA A 122 8.84 -8.20 -1.72
N LEU A 123 8.68 -7.09 -2.45
CA LEU A 123 8.15 -7.10 -3.83
C LEU A 123 9.07 -7.82 -4.83
N GLN A 124 10.35 -7.98 -4.50
CA GLN A 124 11.33 -8.66 -5.36
C GLN A 124 11.39 -10.17 -5.09
N CYS A 125 10.85 -10.63 -3.96
CA CYS A 125 10.91 -12.03 -3.55
C CYS A 125 9.52 -12.54 -3.16
N ARG A 126 8.94 -13.41 -4.01
CA ARG A 126 7.62 -14.02 -3.74
C ARG A 126 7.52 -14.73 -2.39
N LYS A 127 8.60 -15.38 -1.93
CA LYS A 127 8.62 -16.04 -0.60
C LYS A 127 8.48 -15.02 0.53
N THR A 128 9.21 -13.91 0.45
CA THR A 128 9.14 -12.83 1.44
C THR A 128 7.79 -12.11 1.37
N PHE A 129 7.26 -11.87 0.17
CA PHE A 129 5.92 -11.31 -0.01
C PHE A 129 4.83 -12.21 0.56
N GLN A 130 4.94 -13.52 0.32
CA GLN A 130 4.03 -14.50 0.87
C GLN A 130 4.09 -14.47 2.40
N LEU A 131 5.27 -14.59 3.00
CA LEU A 131 5.45 -14.51 4.45
C LEU A 131 4.84 -13.22 5.03
N ALA A 132 5.11 -12.06 4.43
CA ALA A 132 4.52 -10.78 4.85
C ALA A 132 2.99 -10.77 4.76
N THR A 133 2.41 -11.40 3.73
CA THR A 133 0.96 -11.53 3.58
C THR A 133 0.36 -12.40 4.68
N MET A 134 0.97 -13.56 4.94
CA MET A 134 0.56 -14.49 6.00
C MET A 134 0.60 -13.80 7.36
N THR A 135 1.70 -13.11 7.67
CA THR A 135 1.89 -12.41 8.94
C THR A 135 0.92 -11.24 9.09
N SER A 136 0.63 -10.51 8.02
CA SER A 136 -0.35 -9.40 8.06
C SER A 136 -1.76 -9.91 8.40
N LEU A 137 -2.12 -11.09 7.89
CA LEU A 137 -3.38 -11.75 8.26
C LEU A 137 -3.38 -12.19 9.72
N TYR A 138 -2.32 -12.84 10.18
CA TYR A 138 -2.16 -13.23 11.58
C TYR A 138 -2.28 -12.03 12.53
N MET A 139 -1.64 -10.90 12.21
CA MET A 139 -1.74 -9.67 13.00
C MET A 139 -3.16 -9.13 13.07
N ALA A 140 -3.89 -9.10 11.95
CA ALA A 140 -5.28 -8.64 11.94
C ALA A 140 -6.18 -9.54 12.78
N VAL A 141 -6.06 -10.86 12.63
CA VAL A 141 -6.81 -11.84 13.44
C VAL A 141 -6.54 -11.63 14.93
N LYS A 142 -5.27 -11.50 15.31
CA LYS A 142 -4.85 -11.28 16.69
C LYS A 142 -5.43 -10.00 17.34
N ILE A 143 -5.78 -8.98 16.54
CA ILE A 143 -6.30 -7.70 17.05
C ILE A 143 -7.83 -7.66 17.05
N PHE A 144 -8.48 -8.20 16.02
CA PHE A 144 -9.90 -7.99 15.77
C PHE A 144 -10.78 -9.20 16.07
N GLU A 145 -10.22 -10.41 16.08
CA GLU A 145 -10.98 -11.63 16.36
C GLU A 145 -10.90 -11.99 17.84
N HIS A 146 -11.99 -12.54 18.37
CA HIS A 146 -12.07 -12.97 19.77
C HIS A 146 -11.37 -14.32 20.01
N GLU A 147 -11.24 -15.15 18.98
CA GLU A 147 -10.59 -16.44 19.06
C GLU A 147 -9.06 -16.30 19.00
N VAL A 148 -8.40 -16.82 20.03
CA VAL A 148 -6.93 -16.78 20.14
C VAL A 148 -6.35 -17.88 19.26
N ILE A 149 -5.85 -17.52 18.07
CA ILE A 149 -5.10 -18.44 17.22
C ILE A 149 -3.62 -18.38 17.62
N GLU A 150 -3.06 -19.51 18.08
CA GLU A 150 -1.64 -19.58 18.39
C GLU A 150 -0.81 -19.50 17.08
N PRO A 151 0.38 -18.86 17.07
CA PRO A 151 1.29 -18.89 15.92
C PRO A 151 1.56 -20.29 15.34
N SER A 152 1.61 -21.30 16.21
CA SER A 152 1.81 -22.71 15.87
C SER A 152 0.67 -23.26 15.01
N GLU A 153 -0.58 -22.93 15.36
CA GLU A 153 -1.80 -23.30 14.65
C GLU A 153 -1.90 -22.56 13.32
N PHE A 154 -1.54 -21.28 13.30
CA PHE A 154 -1.50 -20.50 12.05
C PHE A 154 -0.43 -21.03 11.08
N ALA A 155 0.73 -21.46 11.59
CA ALA A 155 1.76 -22.13 10.79
C ALA A 155 1.26 -23.46 10.21
N LEU A 156 0.40 -24.20 10.93
CA LEU A 156 -0.24 -25.41 10.41
C LEU A 156 -1.23 -25.08 9.28
N ILE A 157 -2.05 -24.03 9.44
CA ILE A 157 -2.96 -23.52 8.39
C ILE A 157 -2.18 -23.13 7.13
N SER A 158 -0.96 -22.60 7.30
CA SER A 158 -0.05 -22.29 6.19
C SER A 158 0.48 -23.52 5.43
N ARG A 159 0.19 -24.74 5.89
CA ARG A 159 0.75 -26.02 5.39
C ARG A 159 2.28 -26.07 5.48
N GLY A 160 2.84 -25.51 6.56
CA GLY A 160 4.29 -25.50 6.80
C GLY A 160 5.09 -24.60 5.85
N VAL A 161 4.45 -23.65 5.18
CA VAL A 161 5.14 -22.68 4.31
C VAL A 161 5.95 -21.66 5.12
N CYS A 162 5.49 -21.34 6.33
CA CYS A 162 6.19 -20.49 7.28
C CYS A 162 6.29 -21.18 8.64
N THR A 163 7.42 -21.03 9.31
CA THR A 163 7.57 -21.45 10.70
C THR A 163 7.05 -20.37 11.64
N GLU A 164 6.71 -20.73 12.87
CA GLU A 164 6.34 -19.77 13.93
C GLU A 164 7.38 -18.65 14.05
N LYS A 165 8.68 -19.00 14.06
CA LYS A 165 9.77 -18.03 14.13
C LYS A 165 9.73 -17.04 12.97
N ASP A 166 9.45 -17.51 11.75
CA ASP A 166 9.35 -16.63 10.58
C ASP A 166 8.17 -15.66 10.70
N ILE A 167 7.04 -16.12 11.26
CA ILE A 167 5.86 -15.28 11.49
C ILE A 167 6.18 -14.20 12.51
N THR A 168 6.76 -14.56 13.67
CA THR A 168 7.10 -13.63 14.75
C THR A 168 8.19 -12.63 14.32
N ASP A 169 9.23 -13.08 13.61
CA ASP A 169 10.27 -12.19 13.09
C ASP A 169 9.70 -11.21 12.07
N MET A 170 8.80 -11.66 11.20
CA MET A 170 8.11 -10.79 10.23
C MET A 170 7.13 -9.84 10.92
N GLU A 171 6.43 -10.27 11.98
CA GLU A 171 5.49 -9.44 12.75
C GLU A 171 6.23 -8.23 13.30
N MET A 172 7.39 -8.46 13.93
CA MET A 172 8.24 -7.39 14.45
C MET A 172 8.72 -6.43 13.34
N ASN A 173 9.03 -6.94 12.15
CA ASN A 173 9.43 -6.10 11.03
C ASN A 173 8.28 -5.23 10.51
N ILE A 174 7.06 -5.77 10.45
CA ILE A 174 5.87 -5.03 10.03
C ILE A 174 5.55 -3.95 11.07
N LEU A 175 5.53 -4.29 12.36
CA LEU A 175 5.29 -3.34 13.45
C LEU A 175 6.30 -2.18 13.45
N PHE A 176 7.60 -2.50 13.40
CA PHE A 176 8.65 -1.49 13.35
C PHE A 176 8.54 -0.60 12.10
N ALA A 177 8.24 -1.20 10.93
CA ALA A 177 8.08 -0.44 9.69
C ALA A 177 6.87 0.51 9.72
N LEU A 178 5.79 0.14 10.43
CA LEU A 178 4.59 0.96 10.59
C LEU A 178 4.69 1.97 11.74
N GLY A 179 5.78 1.93 12.52
CA GLY A 179 6.03 2.85 13.64
C GLY A 179 5.19 2.54 14.87
N TRP A 180 4.91 1.25 15.11
CA TRP A 180 4.17 0.76 16.27
C TRP A 180 5.11 0.20 17.34
#